data_AF-A0AAW9I9X1-F1
#
_entry.id   AF-A0AAW9I9X1-F1
#
_cell.length_a   1.000
_cell.length_b   1.000
_cell.length_c   1.000
_cell.angle_alpha   90.00
_cell.angle_beta   90.00
_cell.angle_gamma   90.00
#
_symmetry.space_group_name_H-M   'P 1'
#
loop_
_entity.id
_entity.type
_entity.pdbx_description
1 polymer ?
#
loop_
_entity_poly.entity_id
_entity_poly.type
_entity_poly.pdbx_seq_one_letter_code
_entity_poly.pdbx_strand_id
1 'polypeptide(L)' 'MIINHNMNAINAHRNMTNNTNASGKSMEKLSSGLRINRAGDDAAGLSISEKMRGQIRGLDQAARNSQDGIY' A
#
# COMPACT_ATOMS: atom_id res chain seq x y z
N MET A 1 -2.09 20.66 -41.44
CA MET A 1 -2.38 21.07 -40.05
C MET A 1 -3.79 20.59 -39.74
N ILE A 2 -3.96 19.64 -38.81
CA ILE A 2 -5.29 19.08 -38.52
C ILE A 2 -5.85 19.82 -37.30
N ILE A 3 -6.96 20.53 -37.47
CA ILE A 3 -7.58 21.39 -36.42
C ILE A 3 -8.49 20.58 -35.49
N ASN A 4 -8.93 19.38 -35.89
CA ASN A 4 -9.90 18.57 -35.14
C ASN A 4 -9.37 17.89 -33.87
N HIS A 5 -8.06 17.70 -33.73
CA HIS A 5 -7.49 17.01 -32.56
C HIS A 5 -6.16 17.64 -32.16
N ASN A 6 -6.10 18.07 -30.91
CA ASN A 6 -4.91 18.64 -30.31
C ASN A 6 -4.10 17.56 -29.59
N MET A 7 -3.18 16.93 -30.32
CA MET A 7 -2.33 15.86 -29.82
C MET A 7 -1.48 16.29 -28.61
N ASN A 8 -1.04 17.55 -28.56
CA ASN A 8 -0.27 18.09 -27.44
C ASN A 8 -1.13 18.20 -26.18
N ALA A 9 -2.38 18.68 -26.30
CA ALA A 9 -3.32 18.72 -25.19
C ALA A 9 -3.64 17.31 -24.67
N ILE A 10 -3.84 16.33 -25.55
CA ILE A 10 -4.08 14.92 -25.16
C ILE A 10 -2.88 14.32 -24.44
N ASN A 11 -1.65 14.61 -24.89
CA ASN A 11 -0.43 14.16 -24.24
C ASN A 11 -0.27 14.79 -22.85
N ALA A 12 -0.45 16.11 -22.75
CA ALA A 12 -0.43 16.84 -21.48
C ALA A 12 -1.48 16.30 -20.50
N HIS A 13 -2.70 16.02 -20.98
CA HIS A 13 -3.76 15.44 -20.16
C HIS A 13 -3.41 14.03 -19.67
N ARG A 14 -2.83 13.17 -20.52
CA ARG A 14 -2.35 11.84 -20.10
C ARG A 14 -1.27 11.93 -19.02
N ASN A 15 -0.30 12.83 -19.18
CA ASN A 15 0.76 13.03 -18.18
C ASN A 15 0.19 13.59 -16.87
N MET A 16 -0.75 14.54 -16.95
CA MET A 16 -1.44 15.08 -15.80
C MET A 16 -2.17 13.98 -15.03
N THR A 17 -2.97 13.15 -15.70
CA THR A 17 -3.69 12.03 -15.08
C THR A 17 -2.75 11.04 -14.40
N ASN A 18 -1.62 10.71 -15.04
CA ASN A 18 -0.59 9.86 -14.43
C ASN A 18 0.01 10.49 -13.17
N ASN A 19 0.32 11.79 -13.20
CA ASN A 19 0.85 12.52 -12.05
C ASN A 19 -0.16 12.62 -10.90
N THR A 20 -1.43 12.89 -11.20
CA THR A 20 -2.51 12.91 -10.21
C THR A 20 -2.66 11.55 -9.54
N ASN A 21 -2.64 10.46 -10.31
CA ASN A 21 -2.69 9.11 -9.77
C ASN A 21 -1.48 8.77 -8.89
N ALA A 22 -0.28 9.16 -9.32
CA ALA A 22 0.94 8.95 -8.52
C ALA A 22 0.91 9.76 -7.22
N SER A 23 0.49 11.02 -7.27
CA SER A 23 0.31 11.88 -6.09
C SER A 23 -0.72 11.30 -5.12
N GLY A 24 -1.85 10.80 -5.64
CA GLY A 24 -2.88 10.13 -4.83
C GLY A 24 -2.35 8.90 -4.10
N LYS A 25 -1.56 8.05 -4.78
CA LYS A 25 -0.91 6.89 -4.14
C LYS A 25 0.10 7.29 -3.07
N SER A 26 0.88 8.34 -3.31
CA SER A 26 1.81 8.86 -2.29
C SER A 26 1.06 9.38 -1.07
N MET A 27 -0.05 10.10 -1.27
CA MET A 27 -0.90 10.58 -0.18
C MET A 27 -1.52 9.42 0.61
N GLU A 28 -1.95 8.35 -0.05
CA GLU A 28 -2.47 7.13 0.61
C GLU A 28 -1.41 6.50 1.53
N LYS A 29 -0.15 6.42 1.09
CA LYS A 29 0.97 5.89 1.89
C LYS A 29 1.34 6.80 3.05
N LEU A 30 1.32 8.12 2.84
CA LEU A 30 1.56 9.09 3.92
C LEU A 30 0.46 9.02 4.97
N SER A 31 -0.80 8.96 4.55
CA SER A 31 -1.94 8.92 5.46
C SER A 31 -2.05 7.62 6.25
N SER A 32 -1.66 6.47 5.67
CA SER A 32 -1.67 5.20 6.39
C SER A 32 -0.43 4.98 7.25
N GLY A 33 0.67 5.67 6.93
CA GLY A 33 2.00 5.39 7.51
C GLY A 33 2.59 4.05 7.07
N LEU A 34 1.92 3.31 6.18
CA LEU A 34 2.35 2.00 5.69
C LEU A 34 2.92 2.13 4.29
N ARG A 35 4.05 1.45 4.06
CA ARG A 35 4.69 1.39 2.74
C ARG A 35 3.88 0.59 1.72
N ILE A 36 3.17 -0.45 2.17
CA ILE A 36 2.37 -1.38 1.38
C ILE A 36 0.92 -1.27 1.88
N ASN A 37 0.06 -0.63 1.10
CA ASN A 37 -1.35 -0.46 1.44
C ASN A 37 -2.24 -1.46 0.71
N ARG A 38 -1.86 -1.86 -0.50
CA ARG A 38 -2.62 -2.78 -1.35
C ARG A 38 -1.76 -3.93 -1.83
N ALA A 39 -2.38 -5.07 -2.11
CA ALA A 39 -1.69 -6.22 -2.72
C ALA A 39 -1.06 -5.87 -4.08
N GLY A 40 -1.61 -4.88 -4.78
CA GLY A 40 -1.06 -4.37 -6.04
C GLY A 40 0.23 -3.55 -5.88
N ASP A 41 0.58 -3.09 -4.68
CA ASP A 41 1.85 -2.40 -4.42
C ASP A 41 3.01 -3.40 -4.27
N ASP A 42 2.78 -4.47 -3.49
CA ASP A 42 3.74 -5.55 -3.25
C ASP A 42 2.99 -6.76 -2.65
N ALA A 43 2.58 -7.70 -3.50
CA ALA A 43 1.80 -8.86 -3.07
C ALA A 43 2.60 -9.79 -2.15
N ALA A 44 3.90 -9.98 -2.44
CA ALA A 44 4.78 -10.82 -1.63
C ALA A 44 5.06 -10.16 -0.27
N GLY A 45 5.40 -8.87 -0.26
CA GLY A 45 5.63 -8.09 0.94
C GLY A 45 4.40 -8.00 1.84
N LEU A 46 3.20 -7.88 1.26
CA LEU A 46 1.95 -7.91 2.02
C LEU A 46 1.69 -9.30 2.64
N SER A 47 1.94 -10.36 1.89
CA SER A 47 1.74 -11.74 2.39
C SER A 47 2.69 -12.06 3.54
N ILE A 48 3.94 -11.60 3.44
CA ILE A 48 4.95 -11.74 4.50
C ILE A 48 4.57 -10.88 5.71
N SER A 49 4.13 -9.64 5.51
CA SER A 49 3.75 -8.76 6.64
C SER A 49 2.57 -9.32 7.42
N GLU A 50 1.57 -9.89 6.74
CA GLU A 50 0.44 -10.53 7.41
C GLU A 50 0.83 -11.84 8.12
N LYS A 51 1.73 -12.64 7.52
CA LYS A 51 2.32 -13.80 8.20
C LYS A 51 3.03 -13.40 9.49
N MET A 52 3.86 -12.36 9.46
CA MET A 52 4.56 -11.86 10.64
C MET A 52 3.58 -11.32 11.69
N ARG A 53 2.54 -10.57 11.27
CA ARG A 53 1.48 -10.09 12.16
C ARG A 53 0.74 -11.25 12.84
N GLY A 54 0.56 -12.37 12.15
CA GLY A 54 0.02 -13.61 12.73
C GLY A 54 0.97 -14.24 13.76
N GLN A 55 2.26 -14.33 13.44
CA GLN A 55 3.27 -14.87 14.36
C GLN A 55 3.38 -14.04 15.64
N ILE A 56 3.42 -12.70 15.53
CA ILE A 56 3.46 -11.80 16.69
C ILE A 56 2.26 -12.05 17.60
N ARG A 57 1.04 -12.07 17.04
CA ARG A 57 -0.18 -12.35 17.82
C ARG A 57 -0.14 -13.73 18.50
N GLY A 58 0.39 -14.74 17.80
CA GLY A 58 0.57 -16.07 18.36
C GLY A 58 1.56 -16.09 19.52
N LEU A 59 2.68 -15.38 19.39
CA LEU A 59 3.70 -15.23 20.43
C LEU A 59 3.17 -14.46 21.65
N ASP A 60 2.39 -13.39 21.44
CA ASP A 60 1.76 -12.62 22.51
C ASP A 60 0.79 -13.49 23.33
N GLN A 61 0.01 -14.35 22.65
CA GLN A 61 -0.87 -15.28 23.33
C GLN A 61 -0.08 -16.38 24.06
N ALA A 62 0.98 -16.91 23.45
CA ALA A 62 1.84 -17.88 24.10
C ALA A 62 2.48 -17.31 25.36
N ALA A 63 2.94 -16.06 25.33
CA ALA A 63 3.50 -15.36 26.49
C ALA A 63 2.46 -15.19 27.61
N ARG A 64 1.22 -14.82 27.27
CA ARG A 64 0.11 -14.76 28.25
C ARG A 64 -0.17 -16.13 28.87
N ASN A 65 -0.27 -17.17 28.04
CA ASN A 65 -0.50 -18.54 28.53
C ASN A 65 0.63 -19.02 29.45
N SER A 66 1.88 -18.67 29.14
CA SER A 66 3.03 -18.97 30.01
C SER A 66 2.95 -18.22 31.34
N GLN A 67 2.51 -16.97 31.34
CA GLN A 67 2.31 -16.20 32.57
C GLN A 67 1.18 -16.77 33.42
N ASP A 68 0.07 -17.17 32.81
CA ASP A 68 -1.07 -17.80 33.48
C ASP A 68 -0.70 -19.16 34.06
N GLY A 69 0.18 -19.92 33.41
CA GLY A 69 0.66 -21.22 33.88
C GLY A 69 1.74 -21.16 34.98
N ILE A 70 2.30 -19.99 35.26
CA ILE A 70 3.26 -19.78 36.36
C ILE A 70 2.53 -19.53 37.69
N TYR A 71 1.28 -19.06 37.66
CA TYR A 71 0.46 -18.77 38.84
C TYR A 71 -0.41 -19.97 39.24
#